data_AF-A0A1N6GXL9-F1
#
_entry.id   AF-A0A1N6GXL9-F1
#
_cell.length_a   1.000
_cell.length_b   1.000
_cell.length_c   1.000
_cell.angle_alpha   90.00
_cell.angle_beta   90.00
_cell.angle_gamma   90.00
#
_symmetry.space_group_name_H-M   'P 1'
#
loop_
_entity.id
_entity.type
_entity.pdbx_description
1 polymer ?
#
loop_
_entity_poly.entity_id
_entity_poly.type
_entity_poly.pdbx_seq_one_letter_code
_entity_poly.pdbx_strand_id
1 'polypeptide(L)'
;MDDTAPDAPATDASYRVTADELRQFIERFERLEAEKKDIADQQKEVMAEAKARGYDTKVMRKVIAMRKRDRDEIAEEEAVLELYKQALGM
;
A
#
# COMPACT_ATOMS: atom_id res chain seq x y z
N MET A 1 -10.31 47.45 35.99
CA MET A 1 -9.11 47.06 36.74
C MET A 1 -9.58 46.02 37.71
N ASP A 2 -9.39 44.74 37.50
CA ASP A 2 -8.37 44.01 36.74
C ASP A 2 -9.05 42.68 36.36
N ASP A 3 -9.21 42.41 35.07
CA ASP A 3 -8.34 41.53 34.29
C ASP A 3 -8.64 40.03 34.50
N THR A 4 -8.99 39.43 33.37
CA THR A 4 -9.60 38.12 33.18
C THR A 4 -8.63 36.99 33.56
N ALA A 5 -9.19 35.93 34.14
CA ALA A 5 -8.49 34.71 34.57
C ALA A 5 -7.70 34.01 33.44
N PRO A 6 -6.66 33.23 33.77
CA PRO A 6 -5.85 32.52 32.80
C PRO A 6 -6.55 31.22 32.36
N ASP A 7 -6.95 31.13 31.09
CA ASP A 7 -7.43 29.88 30.47
C ASP A 7 -6.35 29.35 29.52
N ALA A 8 -5.42 28.54 30.04
CA ALA A 8 -4.37 27.90 29.22
C ALA A 8 -3.79 26.56 29.74
N PRO A 9 -4.61 25.54 30.09
CA PRO A 9 -4.11 24.16 30.19
C PRO A 9 -4.65 23.19 29.13
N ALA A 10 -5.77 23.49 28.46
CA ALA A 10 -6.43 22.55 27.54
C ALA A 10 -5.74 22.46 26.16
N THR A 11 -5.18 23.55 25.66
CA THR A 11 -4.56 23.65 24.34
C THR A 11 -3.25 22.85 24.23
N ASP A 12 -2.45 22.85 25.31
CA ASP A 12 -1.15 22.17 25.37
C ASP A 12 -1.30 20.64 25.44
N ALA A 13 -2.31 20.16 26.18
CA ALA A 13 -2.65 18.75 26.24
C ALA A 13 -3.19 18.25 24.89
N SER A 14 -4.07 19.02 24.24
CA SER A 14 -4.58 18.68 22.91
C SER A 14 -3.47 18.64 21.85
N TYR A 15 -2.50 19.57 21.90
CA TYR A 15 -1.36 19.59 20.98
C TYR A 15 -0.40 18.41 21.17
N ARG A 16 -0.20 17.97 22.42
CA ARG A 16 0.60 16.77 22.71
C ARG A 16 -0.07 15.50 22.19
N VAL A 17 -1.39 15.38 22.39
CA VAL A 17 -2.17 14.22 21.87
C VAL A 17 -2.11 14.15 20.34
N THR A 18 -2.24 15.28 19.63
CA THR A 18 -2.14 15.30 18.16
C THR A 18 -0.72 15.04 17.67
N ALA A 19 0.31 15.50 18.39
CA ALA A 19 1.71 15.22 18.06
C ALA A 19 2.08 13.73 18.23
N ASP A 20 1.57 13.08 19.28
CA ASP A 20 1.81 11.66 19.54
C ASP A 20 1.09 10.75 18.54
N GLU A 21 -0.11 11.13 18.09
CA GLU A 21 -0.82 10.43 17.00
C GLU A 21 -0.08 10.56 15.66
N LEU A 22 0.37 11.78 15.32
CA LEU A 22 1.17 12.02 14.12
C LEU A 22 2.47 11.19 14.12
N ARG A 23 3.16 11.11 15.27
CA ARG A 23 4.37 10.29 15.41
C ARG A 23 4.09 8.81 15.13
N GLN A 24 3.00 8.26 15.65
CA GLN A 24 2.62 6.86 15.40
C GLN A 24 2.36 6.57 13.92
N PHE A 25 1.72 7.49 13.19
CA PHE A 25 1.54 7.36 11.74
C PHE A 25 2.87 7.38 10.99
N ILE A 26 3.78 8.29 11.35
CA ILE A 26 5.12 8.39 10.75
C ILE A 26 5.91 7.12 10.99
N GLU A 27 6.02 6.66 12.23
CA GLU A 27 6.77 5.44 12.58
C GLU A 27 6.22 4.20 11.87
N ARG A 28 4.89 4.08 11.78
CA ARG A 28 4.26 3.01 11.03
C ARG A 28 4.59 3.09 9.53
N PHE A 29 4.60 4.28 8.96
CA PHE A 29 4.95 4.48 7.55
C PHE A 29 6.42 4.15 7.28
N GLU A 30 7.34 4.64 8.11
CA GLU A 30 8.78 4.37 7.98
C GLU A 30 9.09 2.87 8.08
N ARG A 31 8.42 2.16 8.99
CA ARG A 31 8.53 0.69 9.06
C ARG A 31 8.06 0.01 7.78
N LEU A 32 6.92 0.43 7.22
CA LEU A 32 6.41 -0.10 5.96
C LEU A 32 7.36 0.19 4.78
N GLU A 33 7.99 1.37 4.74
CA GLU A 33 9.01 1.68 3.72
C GLU A 33 10.26 0.82 3.87
N ALA A 34 10.71 0.54 5.10
CA ALA A 34 11.80 -0.39 5.34
C ALA A 34 11.45 -1.82 4.88
N GLU A 35 10.28 -2.34 5.27
CA GLU A 35 9.79 -3.65 4.84
C GLU A 35 9.68 -3.74 3.31
N LYS A 36 9.16 -2.70 2.65
CA LYS A 36 9.07 -2.62 1.19
C LYS A 36 10.44 -2.66 0.52
N LYS A 37 11.45 -2.01 1.10
CA LYS A 37 12.82 -2.06 0.60
C LYS A 37 13.39 -3.48 0.72
N ASP A 38 13.24 -4.12 1.87
CA ASP A 38 13.72 -5.48 2.09
C ASP A 38 13.06 -6.48 1.12
N ILE A 39 11.75 -6.36 0.91
CA ILE A 39 11.01 -7.16 -0.08
C ILE A 39 11.54 -6.89 -1.49
N ALA A 40 11.80 -5.63 -1.85
CA ALA A 40 12.34 -5.30 -3.17
C ALA A 40 13.73 -5.90 -3.40
N ASP A 41 14.57 -5.95 -2.36
CA ASP A 41 15.89 -6.57 -2.44
C ASP A 41 15.79 -8.10 -2.55
N GLN A 42 14.92 -8.75 -1.77
CA GLN A 42 14.62 -10.19 -1.93
C GLN A 42 14.11 -10.52 -3.34
N GLN A 43 13.25 -9.68 -3.94
CA GLN A 43 12.79 -9.86 -5.32
C GLN A 43 13.93 -9.78 -6.33
N LYS A 44 14.93 -8.92 -6.11
CA LYS A 44 16.12 -8.84 -6.98
C LYS A 44 16.97 -10.10 -6.86
N GLU A 45 17.14 -10.64 -5.65
CA GLU A 45 17.87 -11.88 -5.42
C GLU A 45 17.24 -13.06 -6.17
N VAL A 46 15.92 -13.22 -6.10
CA VAL A 46 15.18 -14.26 -6.86
C VAL A 46 15.43 -14.12 -8.36
N MET A 47 15.40 -12.90 -8.89
CA MET A 47 15.68 -12.64 -10.31
C MET A 47 17.13 -12.94 -10.67
N ALA A 48 18.08 -12.63 -9.78
CA ALA A 48 19.49 -12.92 -9.99
C ALA A 48 19.76 -14.43 -9.99
N GLU A 49 19.15 -15.17 -9.07
CA GLU A 49 19.21 -16.62 -9.00
C GLU A 49 18.61 -17.27 -10.25
N ALA A 50 17.43 -16.82 -10.68
CA ALA A 50 16.81 -17.31 -11.92
C ALA A 50 17.73 -17.07 -13.13
N LYS A 51 18.37 -15.90 -13.21
CA LYS A 51 19.35 -15.60 -14.25
C LYS A 51 20.56 -16.53 -14.20
N ALA A 52 21.10 -16.80 -13.00
CA ALA A 52 22.24 -17.72 -12.82
C ALA A 52 21.90 -19.15 -13.24
N ARG A 53 20.64 -19.56 -13.08
CA ARG A 53 20.10 -20.85 -13.54
C ARG A 53 19.75 -20.89 -15.03
N GLY A 54 19.91 -19.78 -15.76
CA GLY A 54 19.69 -19.70 -17.21
C GLY A 54 18.30 -19.24 -17.64
N TYR A 55 17.42 -18.80 -16.73
CA TYR A 55 16.11 -18.27 -17.08
C TYR A 55 16.18 -16.83 -17.62
N ASP A 56 15.30 -16.50 -18.58
CA ASP A 56 15.12 -15.12 -19.05
C ASP A 56 14.26 -14.31 -18.07
N THR A 57 14.93 -13.51 -17.24
CA THR A 57 14.27 -12.62 -16.27
C THR A 57 13.37 -11.55 -16.90
N LYS A 58 13.54 -11.17 -18.17
CA LYS A 58 12.62 -10.25 -18.86
C LYS A 58 11.30 -10.94 -19.15
N VAL A 59 11.35 -12.19 -19.64
CA VAL A 59 10.16 -13.01 -19.87
C VAL A 59 9.45 -13.31 -18.56
N MET A 60 10.19 -13.65 -17.49
CA MET A 60 9.59 -13.87 -16.16
C MET A 60 8.84 -12.64 -15.64
N ARG A 61 9.40 -11.43 -15.78
CA ARG A 61 8.70 -10.19 -15.40
C ARG A 61 7.41 -9.99 -16.19
N LYS A 62 7.40 -10.30 -17.49
CA LYS A 62 6.17 -10.27 -18.30
C LYS A 62 5.13 -11.25 -17.76
N VAL A 63 5.53 -12.49 -17.45
CA VAL A 63 4.63 -13.50 -16.86
C VAL A 63 4.06 -13.02 -15.53
N ILE A 64 4.88 -12.45 -14.65
CA ILE A 64 4.41 -11.89 -13.36
C ILE A 64 3.43 -10.74 -13.59
N ALA A 65 3.72 -9.83 -14.53
CA ALA A 65 2.83 -8.72 -14.85
C ALA A 65 1.48 -9.20 -15.42
N MET A 66 1.49 -10.18 -16.33
CA MET A 66 0.26 -10.81 -16.85
C MET A 66 -0.56 -11.44 -15.71
N ARG A 67 0.09 -12.20 -14.83
CA ARG A 67 -0.56 -12.83 -13.66
C ARG A 67 -1.07 -11.82 -12.63
N LYS A 68 -0.49 -10.62 -12.58
CA LYS A 68 -0.92 -9.54 -11.68
C LYS A 68 -2.13 -8.80 -12.23
N ARG A 69 -2.14 -8.52 -13.55
CA ARG A 69 -3.28 -7.91 -14.24
C ARG A 69 -4.52 -8.79 -14.18
N ASP A 70 -4.33 -10.10 -14.31
CA ASP A 70 -5.45 -11.06 -14.33
C ASP A 70 -6.41 -10.91 -13.14
N ARG A 71 -5.98 -10.79 -11.88
CA ARG A 71 -6.97 -10.91 -10.78
C ARG A 71 -7.93 -9.73 -10.61
N ASP A 72 -7.43 -8.50 -10.80
CA ASP A 72 -8.24 -7.29 -10.61
C ASP A 72 -8.95 -6.90 -11.91
N GLU A 73 -8.30 -7.07 -13.08
CA GLU A 73 -8.95 -6.89 -14.38
C GLU A 73 -10.00 -8.00 -14.64
N ILE A 74 -9.76 -9.27 -14.26
CA ILE A 74 -10.78 -10.34 -14.34
C ILE A 74 -11.96 -10.00 -13.42
N ALA A 75 -11.74 -9.52 -12.20
CA ALA A 75 -12.85 -9.22 -11.28
C ALA A 75 -13.72 -8.06 -11.80
N GLU A 76 -13.11 -7.04 -12.40
CA GLU A 76 -13.81 -5.92 -13.00
C GLU A 76 -14.53 -6.32 -14.30
N GLU A 77 -13.88 -7.11 -15.16
CA GLU A 77 -14.49 -7.68 -16.37
C GLU A 77 -15.63 -8.66 -16.04
N GLU A 78 -15.48 -9.51 -15.01
CA GLU A 78 -16.53 -10.41 -14.54
C GLU A 78 -17.73 -9.64 -13.99
N ALA A 79 -17.50 -8.57 -13.22
CA ALA A 79 -18.58 -7.73 -12.72
C ALA A 79 -19.36 -7.04 -13.85
N VAL A 80 -18.66 -6.54 -14.87
CA VAL A 80 -19.29 -5.93 -16.07
C VAL A 80 -20.02 -6.99 -16.91
N LEU A 81 -19.41 -8.17 -17.07
CA LEU A 81 -20.00 -9.29 -17.80
C LEU A 81 -21.28 -9.79 -17.12
N GLU A 82 -21.27 -9.90 -15.80
CA GLU A 82 -22.44 -10.30 -15.02
C GLU A 82 -23.58 -9.29 -15.13
N LEU A 83 -23.27 -7.99 -15.11
CA LEU A 83 -24.25 -6.94 -15.36
C LEU A 83 -24.90 -7.07 -16.76
N TYR A 84 -24.11 -7.39 -17.79
CA TYR A 84 -24.62 -7.60 -19.14
C TYR A 84 -25.47 -8.86 -19.27
N LYS A 85 -25.09 -9.96 -18.62
CA LYS A 85 -25.91 -11.18 -18.59
C LYS A 85 -27.25 -10.95 -17.92
N GLN A 86 -27.26 -10.26 -16.77
CA GLN A 86 -28.50 -9.88 -16.10
C GLN A 86 -29.39 -9.00 -16.98
N ALA A 87 -28.82 -8.03 -17.68
CA ALA A 87 -29.56 -7.18 -18.62
C ALA A 87 -30.13 -7.95 -19.82
N LEU A 88 -29.48 -9.04 -20.23
CA LEU A 88 -29.91 -9.92 -21.32
C LEU A 88 -30.79 -11.09 -20.85
N GLY A 89 -31.02 -11.25 -19.54
CA GLY A 89 -31.80 -12.36 -18.97
C GLY A 89 -31.11 -13.72 -19.12
N MET A 90 -29.78 -13.74 -19.11
CA MET A 90 -28.92 -14.92 -19.23
C MET A 90 -28.38 -15.40 -17.88
#